data_AF-A0A821QH55-F1
#
_entry.id   AF-A0A821QH55-F1
#
_cell.length_a   1.000
_cell.length_b   1.000
_cell.length_c   1.000
_cell.angle_alpha   90.00
_cell.angle_beta   90.00
_cell.angle_gamma   90.00
#
_symmetry.space_group_name_H-M   'P 1'
#
loop_
_entity.id
_entity.type
_entity.pdbx_description
1 polymer ?
#
loop_
_entity_poly.entity_id
_entity_poly.type
_entity_poly.pdbx_seq_one_letter_code
_entity_poly.pdbx_strand_id
1 'polypeptide(L)'
;MALENEILQELQQLSVEKHKHETKTTFHPKYDSMYYSNLIWNSSSYEDVAQIQVALVPVENDDQRDLFDFIRHTISSMPQCQIPGRVLSILVHDQRLNRFLGIIQLTTDLLKSEFKDEFIGFDEKKRGPLKKHIRDHSANLSICVPVQPFGFDFCGGKLLAMLSFSTELHDLYQRRYSKSLALITTTSIHGKSIQYDRLKQLKFIGYTKGYGTSH
;
A
#
# COMPACT_ATOMS: atom_id res chain seq x y z
N MET A 1 -25.50 -32.92 -15.03
CA MET A 1 -24.30 -33.77 -14.85
C MET A 1 -23.23 -33.57 -15.93
N ALA A 2 -23.41 -33.97 -17.20
CA ALA A 2 -22.35 -33.79 -18.22
C ALA A 2 -22.04 -32.30 -18.52
N LEU A 3 -23.09 -31.50 -18.75
CA LEU A 3 -22.98 -30.06 -19.05
C LEU A 3 -22.42 -29.23 -17.87
N GLU A 4 -22.76 -29.60 -16.63
CA GLU A 4 -22.24 -28.93 -15.42
C GLU A 4 -20.74 -29.17 -15.23
N ASN A 5 -20.26 -30.38 -15.56
CA ASN A 5 -18.84 -30.70 -15.48
C ASN A 5 -18.03 -29.98 -16.56
N GLU A 6 -18.62 -29.77 -17.74
CA GLU A 6 -17.99 -29.04 -18.85
C GLU A 6 -17.83 -27.55 -18.51
N ILE A 7 -18.88 -26.93 -17.95
CA ILE A 7 -18.84 -25.55 -17.47
C ILE A 7 -17.85 -25.39 -16.32
N LEU A 8 -17.78 -26.35 -15.40
CA LEU A 8 -16.79 -26.35 -14.30
C LEU A 8 -15.35 -26.41 -14.81
N GLN A 9 -15.08 -27.22 -15.84
CA GLN A 9 -13.77 -27.31 -16.46
C GLN A 9 -13.39 -26.03 -17.20
N GLU A 10 -14.35 -25.41 -17.90
CA GLU A 10 -14.16 -24.13 -18.60
C GLU A 10 -13.88 -23.00 -17.61
N LEU A 11 -14.61 -22.94 -16.50
CA LEU A 11 -14.38 -21.98 -15.41
C LEU A 11 -13.01 -22.20 -14.72
N GLN A 12 -12.59 -23.45 -14.55
CA GLN A 12 -11.26 -23.78 -14.02
C GLN A 12 -10.15 -23.35 -15.00
N GLN A 13 -10.29 -23.59 -16.29
CA GLN A 13 -9.32 -23.14 -17.31
C GLN A 13 -9.21 -21.62 -17.36
N LEU A 14 -10.34 -20.90 -17.37
CA LEU A 14 -10.37 -19.43 -17.33
C LEU A 14 -9.73 -18.86 -16.04
N SER A 15 -9.86 -19.56 -14.91
CA SER A 15 -9.20 -19.17 -13.65
C SER A 15 -7.67 -19.33 -13.72
N VAL A 16 -7.18 -20.39 -14.38
CA VAL A 16 -5.76 -20.64 -14.59
C VAL A 16 -5.16 -19.65 -15.60
N GLU A 17 -5.91 -19.26 -16.64
CA GLU A 17 -5.48 -18.26 -17.61
C GLU A 17 -5.38 -16.86 -17.02
N LYS A 18 -6.28 -16.47 -16.12
CA LYS A 18 -6.17 -15.20 -15.36
C LYS A 18 -4.88 -15.11 -14.55
N HIS A 19 -4.38 -16.22 -14.02
CA HIS A 19 -3.10 -16.27 -13.30
C HIS A 19 -1.86 -16.22 -14.19
N LYS A 20 -1.98 -16.49 -15.50
CA LYS A 20 -0.86 -16.38 -16.45
C LYS A 20 -0.56 -14.95 -16.91
N HIS A 21 -1.48 -14.00 -16.69
CA HIS A 21 -1.32 -12.60 -17.11
C HIS A 21 -0.63 -11.68 -16.10
N GLU A 22 -0.03 -12.22 -15.03
CA GLU A 22 0.94 -11.45 -14.23
C GLU A 22 2.24 -11.29 -15.03
N THR A 23 2.27 -10.30 -15.91
CA THR A 23 3.49 -9.90 -16.61
C THR A 23 4.45 -9.36 -15.54
N LYS A 24 5.48 -10.13 -15.17
CA LYS A 24 6.61 -9.61 -14.39
C LYS A 24 7.29 -8.54 -15.22
N THR A 25 6.89 -7.29 -15.04
CA THR A 25 7.64 -6.15 -15.58
C THR A 25 9.01 -6.17 -14.91
N THR A 26 10.06 -6.41 -15.70
CA THR A 26 11.44 -6.30 -15.22
C THR A 26 11.73 -4.83 -14.99
N PHE A 27 11.82 -4.44 -13.72
CA PHE A 27 12.24 -3.09 -13.35
C PHE A 27 13.73 -2.93 -13.67
N HIS A 28 14.06 -1.87 -14.39
CA HIS A 28 15.42 -1.49 -14.71
C HIS A 28 15.72 -0.16 -14.01
N PRO A 29 16.54 -0.17 -12.94
CA PRO A 29 16.87 1.06 -12.23
C PRO A 29 17.63 2.01 -13.14
N LYS A 30 17.34 3.31 -13.02
CA LYS A 30 18.01 4.36 -13.77
C LYS A 30 19.49 4.51 -13.38
N TYR A 31 19.82 4.27 -12.12
CA TYR A 31 21.18 4.42 -11.57
C TYR A 31 21.74 3.08 -11.07
N ASP A 32 23.01 3.09 -10.67
CA ASP A 32 23.63 1.92 -10.05
C ASP A 32 23.09 1.68 -8.63
N SER A 33 23.11 0.42 -8.19
CA SER A 33 22.77 -0.03 -6.84
C SER A 33 23.44 0.79 -5.72
N MET A 34 24.67 1.24 -5.93
CA MET A 34 25.41 2.07 -4.97
C MET A 34 24.80 3.47 -4.79
N TYR A 35 24.16 4.02 -5.81
CA TYR A 35 23.45 5.29 -5.70
C TYR A 35 22.30 5.18 -4.69
N TYR A 36 21.47 4.15 -4.84
CA TYR A 36 20.31 3.97 -3.96
C TYR A 36 20.69 3.52 -2.55
N SER A 37 21.74 2.70 -2.40
CA SER A 37 22.18 2.26 -1.06
C SER A 37 22.63 3.42 -0.17
N ASN A 38 23.19 4.48 -0.76
CA ASN A 38 23.57 5.70 -0.04
C ASN A 38 22.37 6.55 0.38
N LEU A 39 21.23 6.41 -0.31
CA LEU A 39 19.98 7.11 0.00
C LEU A 39 19.14 6.37 1.05
N ILE A 40 19.36 5.07 1.24
CA ILE A 40 18.61 4.25 2.20
C ILE A 40 19.14 4.48 3.62
N TRP A 41 18.23 4.54 4.59
CA TRP A 41 18.59 4.68 5.98
C TRP A 41 19.39 3.46 6.47
N ASN A 42 20.65 3.71 6.87
CA ASN A 42 21.50 2.75 7.55
C ASN A 42 22.18 3.43 8.76
N SER A 43 21.59 3.33 9.95
CA SER A 43 22.32 3.61 11.19
C SER A 43 22.32 2.39 12.10
N SER A 44 23.45 2.20 12.78
CA SER A 44 23.66 1.17 13.79
C SER A 44 23.44 1.70 15.21
N SER A 45 23.24 3.02 15.40
CA SER A 45 23.01 3.60 16.73
C SER A 45 21.52 3.80 17.03
N TYR A 46 21.10 3.43 18.24
CA TYR A 46 19.75 3.70 18.74
C TYR A 46 19.47 5.20 18.93
N GLU A 47 20.50 5.99 19.24
CA GLU A 47 20.37 7.44 19.43
C GLU A 47 19.91 8.14 18.15
N ASP A 48 20.38 7.64 17.00
CA ASP A 48 19.99 8.18 15.70
C ASP A 48 18.51 7.99 15.42
N VAL A 49 17.92 6.89 15.90
CA VAL A 49 16.49 6.59 15.74
C VAL A 49 15.64 7.54 16.57
N ALA A 50 16.07 7.85 17.80
CA ALA A 50 15.37 8.78 18.69
C ALA A 50 15.35 10.22 18.14
N GLN A 51 16.29 10.56 17.24
CA GLN A 51 16.44 11.89 16.64
C GLN A 51 15.93 11.98 15.20
N ILE A 52 15.26 10.95 14.68
CA ILE A 52 14.70 10.97 13.33
C ILE A 52 13.71 12.11 13.19
N GLN A 53 13.85 12.88 12.11
CA GLN A 53 12.90 13.93 11.74
C GLN A 53 12.18 13.50 10.47
N VAL A 54 10.98 12.96 10.65
CA VAL A 54 10.20 12.39 9.55
C VAL A 54 9.56 13.48 8.71
N ALA A 55 9.77 13.41 7.39
CA ALA A 55 9.02 14.16 6.39
C ALA A 55 8.36 13.22 5.37
N LEU A 56 7.15 13.58 4.94
CA LEU A 56 6.43 12.90 3.88
C LEU A 56 6.67 13.65 2.56
N VAL A 57 7.35 13.00 1.62
CA VAL A 57 7.67 13.56 0.31
C VAL A 57 6.79 12.89 -0.74
N PRO A 58 5.80 13.60 -1.34
CA PRO A 58 5.03 13.04 -2.43
C PRO A 58 5.95 12.78 -3.64
N VAL A 59 5.71 11.68 -4.35
CA VAL A 59 6.42 11.36 -5.59
C VAL A 59 5.84 12.19 -6.72
N GLU A 60 6.64 13.12 -7.23
CA GLU A 60 6.26 14.03 -8.32
C GLU A 60 7.25 13.95 -9.50
N ASN A 61 8.51 13.59 -9.24
CA ASN A 61 9.58 13.54 -10.25
C ASN A 61 9.93 12.10 -10.65
N ASP A 62 10.50 11.95 -11.85
CA ASP A 62 10.95 10.64 -12.37
C ASP A 62 12.00 9.99 -11.46
N ASP A 63 12.93 10.75 -10.89
CA ASP A 63 13.95 10.21 -9.99
C ASP A 63 13.35 9.68 -8.67
N GLN A 64 12.33 10.35 -8.15
CA GLN A 64 11.60 9.89 -6.97
C GLN A 64 10.76 8.65 -7.29
N ARG A 65 10.20 8.59 -8.49
CA ARG A 65 9.43 7.43 -8.97
C ARG A 65 10.32 6.21 -9.08
N ASP A 66 11.49 6.38 -9.69
CA ASP A 66 12.51 5.36 -9.86
C ASP A 66 13.06 4.88 -8.50
N LEU A 67 13.36 5.77 -7.56
CA LEU A 67 13.70 5.40 -6.18
C LEU A 67 12.58 4.61 -5.49
N PHE A 68 11.33 5.03 -5.64
CA PHE A 68 10.19 4.32 -5.06
C PHE A 68 10.11 2.90 -5.63
N ASP A 69 10.19 2.75 -6.95
CA ASP A 69 10.18 1.43 -7.61
C ASP A 69 11.37 0.58 -7.17
N PHE A 70 12.57 1.16 -7.07
CA PHE A 70 13.75 0.48 -6.57
C PHE A 70 13.51 -0.10 -5.17
N ILE A 71 13.11 0.72 -4.19
CA ILE A 71 12.83 0.26 -2.82
C ILE A 71 11.76 -0.84 -2.83
N ARG A 72 10.71 -0.67 -3.63
CA ARG A 72 9.61 -1.62 -3.72
C ARG A 72 10.05 -2.97 -4.30
N HIS A 73 10.90 -2.98 -5.32
CA HIS A 73 11.42 -4.19 -5.96
C HIS A 73 12.48 -4.90 -5.13
N THR A 74 13.32 -4.15 -4.41
CA THR A 74 14.37 -4.73 -3.56
C THR A 74 13.81 -5.39 -2.31
N ILE A 75 12.78 -4.78 -1.70
CA ILE A 75 12.31 -5.19 -0.36
C ILE A 75 11.06 -6.05 -0.40
N SER A 76 10.16 -5.81 -1.37
CA SER A 76 8.90 -6.54 -1.46
C SER A 76 8.87 -7.49 -2.64
N SER A 77 8.53 -8.75 -2.37
CA SER A 77 8.36 -9.81 -3.37
C SER A 77 7.01 -9.80 -4.08
N MET A 78 6.07 -8.94 -3.66
CA MET A 78 4.75 -8.86 -4.29
C MET A 78 4.85 -8.31 -5.72
N PRO A 79 4.17 -8.92 -6.71
CA PRO A 79 4.07 -8.37 -8.05
C PRO A 79 3.43 -6.99 -8.03
N GLN A 80 3.75 -6.17 -9.02
CA GLN A 80 3.14 -4.87 -9.19
C GLN A 80 1.92 -5.02 -10.09
N CYS A 81 0.73 -4.77 -9.56
CA CYS A 81 -0.45 -4.56 -10.40
C CYS A 81 -0.69 -3.06 -10.55
N GLN A 82 -0.86 -2.59 -11.79
CA GLN A 82 -1.32 -1.23 -12.01
C GLN A 82 -2.77 -1.13 -11.55
N ILE A 83 -3.00 -0.39 -10.47
CA ILE A 83 -4.35 -0.15 -9.95
C ILE A 83 -4.92 1.06 -10.71
N PRO A 84 -5.99 0.90 -11.50
CA PRO A 84 -6.62 2.03 -12.15
C PRO A 84 -7.25 2.96 -11.12
N GLY A 85 -7.02 4.26 -11.27
CA GLY A 85 -7.63 5.29 -10.43
C GLY A 85 -6.59 6.19 -9.75
N ARG A 86 -6.94 6.69 -8.57
CA ARG A 86 -6.06 7.55 -7.79
C ARG A 86 -4.93 6.75 -7.19
N VAL A 87 -3.72 7.27 -7.34
CA VAL A 87 -2.49 6.74 -6.76
C VAL A 87 -1.72 7.92 -6.18
N LEU A 88 -1.46 7.87 -4.88
CA LEU A 88 -0.62 8.80 -4.14
C LEU A 88 0.55 8.01 -3.56
N SER A 89 1.70 8.11 -4.22
CA SER A 89 2.95 7.51 -3.77
C SER A 89 3.73 8.51 -2.94
N ILE A 90 4.24 8.09 -1.79
CA ILE A 90 4.94 8.91 -0.81
C ILE A 90 6.23 8.21 -0.40
N LEU A 91 7.32 8.96 -0.42
CA LEU A 91 8.60 8.59 0.17
C LEU A 91 8.66 9.12 1.61
N VAL A 92 9.02 8.28 2.55
CA VAL A 92 9.21 8.68 3.96
C VAL A 92 10.70 8.95 4.18
N HIS A 93 11.01 10.20 4.53
CA HIS A 93 12.36 10.73 4.55
C HIS A 93 12.76 11.18 5.95
N ASP A 94 13.97 10.85 6.37
CA ASP A 94 14.62 11.42 7.55
C ASP A 94 15.40 12.68 7.14
N GLN A 95 14.89 13.85 7.54
CA GLN A 95 15.47 15.15 7.21
C GLN A 95 16.86 15.35 7.81
N ARG A 96 17.16 14.71 8.94
CA ARG A 96 18.44 14.90 9.66
C ARG A 96 19.59 14.23 8.93
N LEU A 97 19.43 12.96 8.55
CA LEU A 97 20.44 12.19 7.85
C LEU A 97 20.33 12.27 6.33
N ASN A 98 19.26 12.90 5.82
CA ASN A 98 18.93 12.99 4.39
C ASN A 98 18.84 11.60 3.73
N ARG A 99 18.12 10.68 4.38
CA ARG A 99 17.97 9.27 3.98
C ARG A 99 16.52 8.82 4.06
N PHE A 100 16.14 7.84 3.26
CA PHE A 100 14.78 7.32 3.20
C PHE A 100 14.56 6.17 4.18
N LEU A 101 13.44 6.24 4.90
CA LEU A 101 12.99 5.26 5.90
C LEU A 101 12.01 4.23 5.31
N GLY A 102 11.37 4.55 4.19
CA GLY A 102 10.42 3.64 3.55
C GLY A 102 9.50 4.33 2.56
N ILE A 103 8.52 3.55 2.10
CA ILE A 103 7.57 3.96 1.09
C ILE A 103 6.14 3.66 1.54
N ILE A 104 5.25 4.61 1.24
CA ILE A 104 3.82 4.52 1.49
C ILE A 104 3.10 4.78 0.16
N GLN A 105 2.09 3.98 -0.15
CA GLN A 105 1.20 4.25 -1.27
C GLN A 105 -0.25 4.14 -0.86
N LEU A 106 -1.02 5.16 -1.21
CA LEU A 106 -2.46 5.14 -1.13
C LEU A 106 -3.04 5.02 -2.53
N THR A 107 -3.90 4.03 -2.72
CA THR A 107 -4.63 3.81 -3.96
C THR A 107 -6.12 3.92 -3.73
N THR A 108 -6.87 3.88 -4.82
CA THR A 108 -8.34 3.82 -4.75
C THR A 108 -8.78 2.61 -3.94
N ASP A 109 -9.66 2.82 -2.96
CA ASP A 109 -10.20 1.74 -2.13
C ASP A 109 -11.13 0.81 -2.93
N LEU A 110 -11.26 -0.43 -2.45
CA LEU A 110 -12.14 -1.43 -3.04
C LEU A 110 -13.60 -0.97 -2.89
N LEU A 111 -14.30 -0.83 -4.02
CA LEU A 111 -15.70 -0.37 -4.02
C LEU A 111 -16.66 -1.32 -3.31
N LYS A 112 -16.36 -2.62 -3.31
CA LYS A 112 -17.12 -3.66 -2.61
C LYS A 112 -16.17 -4.41 -1.68
N SER A 113 -16.49 -4.43 -0.39
CA SER A 113 -15.79 -5.24 0.60
C SER A 113 -16.77 -5.51 1.73
N GLU A 114 -17.25 -6.75 1.83
CA GLU A 114 -18.36 -7.13 2.73
C GLU A 114 -18.08 -6.69 4.18
N PHE A 115 -16.85 -6.92 4.67
CA PHE A 115 -16.45 -6.52 6.03
C PHE A 115 -16.43 -5.01 6.24
N LYS A 116 -15.96 -4.26 5.24
CA LYS A 116 -15.93 -2.80 5.29
C LYS A 116 -17.34 -2.24 5.27
N ASP A 117 -18.17 -2.80 4.39
CA ASP A 117 -19.55 -2.40 4.21
C ASP A 117 -20.37 -2.70 5.47
N GLU A 118 -20.18 -3.86 6.10
CA GLU A 118 -20.78 -4.22 7.39
C GLU A 118 -20.30 -3.30 8.52
N PHE A 119 -18.99 -3.04 8.60
CA PHE A 119 -18.41 -2.17 9.62
C PHE A 119 -18.91 -0.73 9.55
N ILE A 120 -19.09 -0.19 8.33
CA ILE A 120 -19.62 1.17 8.12
C ILE A 120 -21.16 1.19 8.21
N GLY A 121 -21.83 0.04 8.01
CA GLY A 121 -23.28 -0.06 7.90
C GLY A 121 -23.82 0.35 6.52
N PHE A 122 -23.03 0.16 5.45
CA PHE A 122 -23.49 0.42 4.08
C PHE A 122 -24.45 -0.65 3.60
N ASP A 123 -25.70 -0.25 3.37
CA ASP A 123 -26.70 -1.05 2.66
C ASP A 123 -26.36 -1.12 1.16
N GLU A 124 -26.38 -2.31 0.57
CA GLU A 124 -26.12 -2.54 -0.86
C GLU A 124 -27.03 -1.69 -1.75
N LYS A 125 -28.29 -1.47 -1.32
CA LYS A 125 -29.27 -0.65 -2.05
C LYS A 125 -28.84 0.82 -2.19
N LYS A 126 -28.05 1.33 -1.24
CA LYS A 126 -27.55 2.72 -1.22
C LYS A 126 -26.16 2.85 -1.83
N ARG A 127 -25.52 1.75 -2.24
CA ARG A 127 -24.15 1.77 -2.76
C ARG A 127 -24.03 2.57 -4.04
N GLY A 128 -24.97 2.44 -4.97
CA GLY A 128 -25.00 3.15 -6.26
C GLY A 128 -24.68 4.65 -6.15
N PRO A 129 -25.51 5.45 -5.46
CA PRO A 129 -25.27 6.89 -5.28
C PRO A 129 -24.02 7.20 -4.43
N LEU A 130 -23.62 6.31 -3.52
CA LEU A 130 -22.47 6.51 -2.63
C LEU A 130 -21.12 6.10 -3.24
N LYS A 131 -21.08 5.41 -4.38
CA LYS A 131 -19.84 4.95 -5.05
C LYS A 131 -18.83 6.09 -5.22
N LYS A 132 -19.30 7.26 -5.65
CA LYS A 132 -18.44 8.44 -5.83
C LYS A 132 -17.84 8.89 -4.50
N HIS A 133 -18.65 8.95 -3.45
CA HIS A 133 -18.19 9.35 -2.12
C HIS A 133 -17.20 8.35 -1.53
N ILE A 134 -17.47 7.04 -1.65
CA ILE A 134 -16.53 5.99 -1.22
C ILE A 134 -15.20 6.19 -1.94
N ARG A 135 -15.21 6.30 -3.27
CA ARG A 135 -13.98 6.49 -4.06
C ARG A 135 -13.23 7.79 -3.73
N ASP A 136 -13.95 8.86 -3.39
CA ASP A 136 -13.39 10.19 -3.16
C ASP A 136 -12.90 10.38 -1.70
N HIS A 137 -13.46 9.62 -0.75
CA HIS A 137 -13.20 9.79 0.68
C HIS A 137 -12.66 8.52 1.36
N SER A 138 -12.40 7.44 0.62
CA SER A 138 -11.66 6.29 1.11
C SER A 138 -10.48 5.93 0.20
N ALA A 139 -9.41 5.45 0.83
CA ALA A 139 -8.20 4.98 0.16
C ALA A 139 -7.78 3.62 0.73
N ASN A 140 -7.07 2.85 -0.09
CA ASN A 140 -6.38 1.65 0.34
C ASN A 140 -4.89 1.96 0.53
N LEU A 141 -4.35 1.63 1.69
CA LEU A 141 -2.91 1.58 1.94
C LEU A 141 -2.38 0.29 1.29
N SER A 142 -2.03 0.43 0.01
CA SER A 142 -1.59 -0.69 -0.85
C SER A 142 -0.12 -1.01 -0.65
N ILE A 143 0.71 0.00 -0.34
CA ILE A 143 2.13 -0.20 -0.04
C ILE A 143 2.43 0.46 1.31
N CYS A 144 3.01 -0.33 2.20
CA CYS A 144 3.50 0.11 3.50
C CYS A 144 4.79 -0.65 3.81
N VAL A 145 5.89 -0.24 3.18
CA VAL A 145 7.15 -0.99 3.17
C VAL A 145 8.27 -0.13 3.74
N PRO A 146 8.80 -0.46 4.93
CA PRO A 146 9.98 0.21 5.48
C PRO A 146 11.26 -0.27 4.77
N VAL A 147 12.26 0.60 4.69
CA VAL A 147 13.59 0.18 4.23
C VAL A 147 14.26 -0.77 5.23
N GLN A 148 15.21 -1.58 4.78
CA GLN A 148 16.05 -2.39 5.66
C GLN A 148 17.39 -1.69 5.91
N PRO A 149 17.95 -1.72 7.14
CA PRO A 149 17.52 -2.54 8.29
C PRO A 149 16.44 -1.89 9.18
N PHE A 150 16.05 -0.64 8.90
CA PHE A 150 15.11 0.14 9.74
C PHE A 150 13.80 -0.60 10.07
N GLY A 151 13.22 -1.29 9.08
CA GLY A 151 12.00 -2.06 9.22
C GLY A 151 12.10 -3.18 10.24
N PHE A 152 13.18 -3.96 10.18
CA PHE A 152 13.42 -5.10 11.05
C PHE A 152 13.82 -4.68 12.47
N ASP A 153 14.77 -3.75 12.60
CA ASP A 153 15.35 -3.40 13.91
C ASP A 153 14.45 -2.48 14.75
N PHE A 154 13.67 -1.59 14.11
CA PHE A 154 12.98 -0.51 14.81
C PHE A 154 11.46 -0.49 14.57
N CYS A 155 10.87 -1.61 14.16
CA CYS A 155 9.45 -1.70 13.83
C CYS A 155 9.00 -0.65 12.80
N GLY A 156 9.85 -0.30 11.83
CA GLY A 156 9.60 0.79 10.89
C GLY A 156 8.25 0.69 10.16
N GLY A 157 7.76 -0.53 9.91
CA GLY A 157 6.44 -0.75 9.30
C GLY A 157 5.27 -0.20 10.13
N LYS A 158 5.38 -0.21 11.47
CA LYS A 158 4.39 0.40 12.38
C LYS A 158 4.41 1.92 12.28
N LEU A 159 5.60 2.51 12.24
CA LEU A 159 5.75 3.94 12.02
C LEU A 159 5.10 4.35 10.71
N LEU A 160 5.41 3.67 9.60
CA LEU A 160 4.81 3.95 8.30
C LEU A 160 3.27 3.83 8.35
N ALA A 161 2.76 2.76 8.95
CA ALA A 161 1.32 2.56 9.09
C ALA A 161 0.65 3.68 9.89
N MET A 162 1.30 4.20 10.94
CA MET A 162 0.79 5.34 11.72
C MET A 162 0.87 6.65 10.93
N LEU A 163 1.96 6.89 10.21
CA LEU A 163 2.13 8.07 9.34
C LEU A 163 1.05 8.13 8.25
N SER A 164 0.52 6.99 7.83
CA SER A 164 -0.59 6.95 6.88
C SER A 164 -1.84 7.68 7.37
N PHE A 165 -1.99 7.90 8.68
CA PHE A 165 -3.12 8.62 9.30
C PHE A 165 -2.73 10.00 9.84
N SER A 166 -1.55 10.51 9.49
CA SER A 166 -1.05 11.81 9.93
C SER A 166 -1.77 12.97 9.23
N THR A 167 -1.86 14.12 9.88
CA THR A 167 -2.45 15.32 9.28
C THR A 167 -1.73 15.70 7.99
N GLU A 168 -0.42 15.56 7.96
CA GLU A 168 0.43 15.82 6.79
C GLU A 168 0.02 14.99 5.59
N LEU A 169 -0.28 13.69 5.79
CA LEU A 169 -0.77 12.84 4.71
C LEU A 169 -2.17 13.26 4.27
N HIS A 170 -3.06 13.57 5.21
CA HIS A 170 -4.42 14.03 4.89
C HIS A 170 -4.38 15.33 4.06
N ASP A 171 -3.50 16.26 4.41
CA ASP A 171 -3.28 17.50 3.67
C ASP A 171 -2.71 17.24 2.27
N LEU A 172 -1.76 16.32 2.13
CA LEU A 172 -1.25 15.89 0.83
C LEU A 172 -2.38 15.35 -0.06
N TYR A 173 -3.23 14.47 0.49
CA TYR A 173 -4.37 13.90 -0.22
C TYR A 173 -5.37 14.99 -0.63
N GLN A 174 -5.71 15.90 0.29
CA GLN A 174 -6.62 17.02 0.04
C GLN A 174 -6.06 17.97 -1.03
N ARG A 175 -4.77 18.34 -0.98
CA ARG A 175 -4.13 19.17 -2.00
C ARG A 175 -4.15 18.49 -3.37
N ARG A 176 -3.82 17.20 -3.44
CA ARG A 176 -3.71 16.46 -4.70
C ARG A 176 -5.05 16.22 -5.40
N TYR A 177 -6.11 15.98 -4.63
CA TYR A 177 -7.41 15.54 -5.17
C TYR A 177 -8.58 16.47 -4.87
N SER A 178 -8.40 17.50 -4.05
CA SER A 178 -9.48 18.37 -3.54
C SER A 178 -10.58 17.59 -2.83
N LYS A 179 -10.21 16.53 -2.09
CA LYS A 179 -11.12 15.64 -1.35
C LYS A 179 -10.56 15.31 0.03
N SER A 180 -11.43 15.19 1.02
CA SER A 180 -11.06 14.83 2.37
C SER A 180 -11.01 13.31 2.54
N LEU A 181 -9.89 12.78 3.04
CA LEU A 181 -9.78 11.35 3.33
C LEU A 181 -10.47 11.03 4.66
N ALA A 182 -11.48 10.17 4.64
CA ALA A 182 -12.27 9.77 5.82
C ALA A 182 -11.96 8.34 6.29
N LEU A 183 -11.49 7.48 5.38
CA LEU A 183 -11.20 6.08 5.68
C LEU A 183 -9.95 5.61 4.93
N ILE A 184 -9.08 4.90 5.64
CA ILE A 184 -7.98 4.15 5.05
C ILE A 184 -8.17 2.68 5.39
N THR A 185 -8.18 1.84 4.36
CA THR A 185 -8.25 0.38 4.49
C THR A 185 -6.88 -0.21 4.15
N THR A 186 -6.56 -1.38 4.67
CA THR A 186 -5.40 -2.14 4.22
C THR A 186 -5.68 -3.62 4.38
N THR A 187 -5.07 -4.42 3.53
CA THR A 187 -5.12 -5.88 3.58
C THR A 187 -3.72 -6.41 3.80
N SER A 188 -3.61 -7.49 4.56
CA SER A 188 -2.34 -8.19 4.76
C SER A 188 -2.35 -9.50 4.01
N ILE A 189 -1.20 -9.84 3.42
CA ILE A 189 -0.99 -11.04 2.59
C ILE A 189 -1.19 -12.32 3.42
N HIS A 190 -0.77 -12.30 4.70
CA HIS A 190 -0.72 -13.49 5.56
C HIS A 190 -1.72 -13.42 6.73
N GLY A 191 -2.89 -12.80 6.51
CA GLY A 191 -3.92 -12.67 7.55
C GLY A 191 -3.60 -11.52 8.52
N LYS A 192 -3.74 -11.73 9.82
CA LYS A 192 -3.55 -10.63 10.80
C LYS A 192 -2.06 -10.27 10.92
N SER A 193 -1.65 -9.16 10.29
CA SER A 193 -0.25 -8.72 10.30
C SER A 193 0.17 -8.11 11.63
N ILE A 194 1.35 -8.50 12.13
CA ILE A 194 2.02 -7.89 13.28
C ILE A 194 2.37 -6.41 13.05
N GLN A 195 2.51 -6.00 11.78
CA GLN A 195 2.79 -4.62 11.40
C GLN A 195 1.63 -3.68 11.75
N TYR A 196 0.40 -4.20 11.74
CA TYR A 196 -0.80 -3.41 12.04
C TYR A 196 -1.35 -3.66 13.44
N ASP A 197 -0.77 -4.62 14.16
CA ASP A 197 -1.24 -5.00 15.48
C ASP A 197 -0.90 -3.93 16.53
N ARG A 198 -1.89 -3.66 17.39
CA ARG A 198 -1.87 -2.68 18.51
C ARG A 198 -1.71 -1.21 18.09
N LEU A 199 -1.99 -0.88 16.83
CA LEU A 199 -2.09 0.51 16.37
C LEU A 199 -3.50 1.05 16.63
N LYS A 200 -3.61 2.22 17.27
CA LYS A 200 -4.93 2.82 17.60
C LYS A 200 -5.72 3.24 16.36
N GLN A 201 -5.01 3.57 15.29
CA GLN A 201 -5.56 4.05 14.02
C GLN A 201 -6.15 2.92 13.18
N LEU A 202 -5.71 1.68 13.39
CA LEU A 202 -6.13 0.52 12.62
C LEU A 202 -6.94 -0.44 13.48
N LYS A 203 -8.19 -0.68 13.08
CA LYS A 203 -9.05 -1.69 13.68
C LYS A 203 -9.10 -2.92 12.78
N PHE A 204 -8.83 -4.09 13.34
CA PHE A 204 -9.04 -5.34 12.64
C PHE A 204 -10.55 -5.62 12.52
N ILE A 205 -11.05 -5.77 11.30
CA ILE A 205 -12.47 -5.95 11.00
C ILE A 205 -12.84 -7.34 10.46
N GLY A 206 -11.86 -8.17 10.12
CA GLY A 206 -12.11 -9.54 9.65
C GLY A 206 -11.07 -10.06 8.67
N TYR A 207 -11.29 -11.28 8.21
CA TYR A 207 -10.49 -11.93 7.17
C TYR A 207 -11.26 -11.93 5.85
N THR A 208 -10.61 -11.55 4.76
CA THR A 208 -11.21 -11.59 3.43
C THR A 208 -11.58 -13.02 3.06
N LYS A 209 -12.87 -13.30 2.79
CA LYS A 209 -13.34 -14.57 2.24
C LYS A 209 -13.22 -14.51 0.71
N GLY A 210 -12.08 -14.96 0.19
CA GLY A 210 -11.84 -15.04 -1.25
C GLY A 210 -10.35 -15.11 -1.58
N TYR A 211 -10.05 -15.48 -2.82
CA TYR A 211 -8.74 -15.20 -3.40
C TYR A 211 -8.67 -13.70 -3.59
N GLY A 212 -8.01 -12.99 -2.66
CA GLY A 212 -7.51 -11.67 -2.99
C GLY A 212 -6.68 -11.87 -4.25
N THR A 213 -7.08 -11.27 -5.37
CA THR A 213 -6.08 -11.03 -6.41
C THR A 213 -4.99 -10.28 -5.68
N SER A 214 -3.79 -10.84 -5.59
CA SER A 214 -2.66 -10.15 -4.98
C SER A 214 -2.49 -8.85 -5.76
N HIS A 215 -3.06 -7.77 -5.24
CA HIS A 215 -3.08 -6.45 -5.86
C HIS A 215 -1.75 -5.74 -5.55
#